data_AF-A0AA47N5K7-F1
#
_entry.id   AF-A0AA47N5K7-F1
#
_cell.length_a   1.000
_cell.length_b   1.000
_cell.length_c   1.000
_cell.angle_alpha   90.00
_cell.angle_beta   90.00
_cell.angle_gamma   90.00
#
_symmetry.space_group_name_H-M   'P 1'
#
loop_
_entity.id
_entity.type
_entity.pdbx_description
1 polymer ?
#
loop_
_entity_poly.entity_id
_entity_poly.type
_entity_poly.pdbx_seq_one_letter_code
_entity_poly.pdbx_strand_id
1 'polypeptide(L)'
;MSPFVLCPLVRNKIDGLHGHVTHLREYRDACLLGFTETWLSASDSDASLDLTGFGAPIRLDRDSEVTHKKQGGGVCLYINRRWCNNFTVCEKLCLPDIELLSVSLRPFYLPREFPRVYVTIVYIHPRANVEVAANTISRVIQSLQSNSPDAPNIILGDFNRCNLKKTLNSFYQYVNCPTRYEKTLDLCYGSIKGAYRSVAGPPLGSSDHNTVHLHPVYKTVLRREKVRSRQVMLWNEESSLALQGCFDCTDWSVFTDSSDDIDELTDVVCSYISFCRDNVIPTKVVKVFPNNKPWTSSDLKGLFQKRKNAFKEGNVTEVREIKKEIRSEIKRSKLVYKDKIEAELGSNNLKQAWNGMKLMTGCTDRGDRNIALTGFNSDKQLADELNCFYSRFDSHDFTDTKNDRSGWIFAVPNNLLIGNLTTNLMVDTDCGQTTEAFLSHGGSEIYCYIHLHCLGLQDFAQLLNLTQHVIPDDCAQRKAE
;
A
#
# COMPACT_ATOMS: atom_id res chain seq x y z
N MET A 1 4.40 3.66 -16.21
CA MET A 1 2.97 3.44 -16.51
C MET A 1 2.73 1.95 -16.63
N SER A 2 1.72 1.39 -15.97
CA SER A 2 1.38 -0.05 -16.04
C SER A 2 0.81 -0.42 -17.43
N PRO A 3 0.42 -1.68 -17.72
CA PRO A 3 0.19 -2.09 -19.11
C PRO A 3 -0.96 -1.33 -19.76
N PHE A 4 -0.78 -1.03 -21.05
CA PHE A 4 -1.81 -0.46 -21.93
C PHE A 4 -2.29 -1.58 -22.86
N VAL A 5 -3.61 -1.70 -23.09
CA VAL A 5 -4.16 -2.69 -24.04
C VAL A 5 -4.83 -1.97 -25.20
N LEU A 6 -4.41 -2.29 -26.42
CA LEU A 6 -5.04 -1.85 -27.66
C LEU A 6 -5.85 -3.01 -28.25
N CYS A 7 -7.14 -2.79 -28.49
CA CYS A 7 -8.04 -3.81 -29.03
C CYS A 7 -8.96 -3.18 -30.08
N PRO A 8 -9.07 -3.73 -31.28
CA PRO A 8 -10.12 -3.32 -32.21
C PRO A 8 -11.45 -4.06 -31.90
N LEU A 9 -12.54 -3.32 -32.05
CA LEU A 9 -13.95 -3.73 -31.96
C LEU A 9 -14.54 -3.97 -30.55
N VAL A 10 -15.66 -3.27 -30.24
CA VAL A 10 -16.26 -3.24 -28.89
C VAL A 10 -17.73 -3.69 -28.84
N ARG A 11 -18.61 -3.22 -29.75
CA ARG A 11 -20.08 -3.31 -29.57
C ARG A 11 -20.65 -4.69 -29.22
N ASN A 12 -20.18 -5.75 -29.87
CA ASN A 12 -20.69 -7.13 -29.63
C ASN A 12 -19.82 -7.93 -28.64
N LYS A 13 -18.92 -7.28 -27.92
CA LYS A 13 -17.86 -7.93 -27.13
C LYS A 13 -17.75 -7.40 -25.71
N ILE A 14 -18.68 -6.54 -25.29
CA ILE A 14 -18.70 -5.96 -23.94
C ILE A 14 -18.76 -7.05 -22.87
N ASP A 15 -19.62 -8.06 -23.02
CA ASP A 15 -19.70 -9.18 -22.05
C ASP A 15 -18.39 -9.97 -21.95
N GLY A 16 -17.75 -10.23 -23.10
CA GLY A 16 -16.43 -10.86 -23.15
C GLY A 16 -15.39 -10.00 -22.44
N LEU A 17 -15.42 -8.69 -22.68
CA LEU A 17 -14.54 -7.71 -22.05
C LEU A 17 -14.75 -7.64 -20.53
N HIS A 18 -15.99 -7.71 -20.04
CA HIS A 18 -16.30 -7.86 -18.62
C HIS A 18 -15.66 -9.12 -18.03
N GLY A 19 -15.75 -10.25 -18.75
CA GLY A 19 -15.08 -11.49 -18.38
C GLY A 19 -13.55 -11.32 -18.28
N HIS A 20 -12.94 -10.66 -19.27
CA HIS A 20 -11.49 -10.40 -19.26
C HIS A 20 -11.08 -9.46 -18.12
N VAL A 21 -11.77 -8.35 -17.90
CA VAL A 21 -11.49 -7.41 -16.79
C VAL A 21 -11.69 -8.08 -15.42
N THR A 22 -12.63 -9.02 -15.30
CA THR A 22 -12.89 -9.71 -14.04
C THR A 22 -11.85 -10.79 -13.74
N HIS A 23 -11.53 -11.63 -14.74
CA HIS A 23 -10.77 -12.86 -14.54
C HIS A 23 -9.31 -12.77 -14.97
N LEU A 24 -8.97 -11.91 -15.94
CA LEU A 24 -7.60 -11.75 -16.44
C LEU A 24 -6.93 -10.52 -15.83
N ARG A 25 -5.81 -10.78 -15.15
CA ARG A 25 -5.05 -9.75 -14.45
C ARG A 25 -4.52 -8.67 -15.39
N GLU A 26 -4.14 -9.04 -16.61
CA GLU A 26 -3.60 -8.13 -17.61
C GLU A 26 -4.59 -7.06 -18.08
N TYR A 27 -5.89 -7.37 -18.11
CA TYR A 27 -6.94 -6.40 -18.39
C TYR A 27 -7.32 -5.61 -17.14
N ARG A 28 -7.51 -6.30 -16.01
CA ARG A 28 -7.91 -5.67 -14.74
C ARG A 28 -6.92 -4.63 -14.21
N ASP A 29 -5.62 -4.94 -14.32
CA ASP A 29 -4.54 -4.12 -13.80
C ASP A 29 -3.98 -3.17 -14.88
N ALA A 30 -4.56 -3.15 -16.08
CA ALA A 30 -4.20 -2.18 -17.12
C ALA A 30 -4.55 -0.76 -16.70
N CYS A 31 -3.69 0.20 -17.06
CA CYS A 31 -3.95 1.63 -16.81
C CYS A 31 -5.07 2.16 -17.71
N LEU A 32 -5.04 1.73 -18.97
CA LEU A 32 -5.85 2.23 -20.05
C LEU A 32 -6.20 1.08 -21.00
N LEU A 33 -7.41 1.10 -21.54
CA LEU A 33 -7.83 0.23 -22.64
C LEU A 33 -8.26 1.13 -23.80
N GLY A 34 -7.58 1.06 -24.93
CA GLY A 34 -7.92 1.81 -26.13
C GLY A 34 -8.55 0.91 -27.17
N PHE A 35 -9.63 1.39 -27.78
CA PHE A 35 -10.34 0.66 -28.81
C PHE A 35 -10.58 1.49 -30.06
N THR A 36 -10.45 0.82 -31.20
CA THR A 36 -10.77 1.33 -32.54
C THR A 36 -11.87 0.48 -33.15
N GLU A 37 -12.56 1.02 -34.15
CA GLU A 37 -13.73 0.37 -34.74
C GLU A 37 -14.75 -0.04 -33.67
N THR A 38 -15.15 0.87 -32.79
CA THR A 38 -16.08 0.52 -31.71
C THR A 38 -17.46 0.12 -32.22
N TRP A 39 -17.87 0.65 -33.38
CA TRP A 39 -19.20 0.52 -34.00
C TRP A 39 -20.34 1.03 -33.12
N LEU A 40 -20.00 1.80 -32.09
CA LEU A 40 -20.94 2.42 -31.18
C LEU A 40 -21.58 3.65 -31.83
N SER A 41 -22.73 4.01 -31.30
CA SER A 41 -23.60 5.07 -31.79
C SER A 41 -24.26 5.77 -30.61
N ALA A 42 -24.87 6.93 -30.84
CA ALA A 42 -25.57 7.68 -29.80
C ALA A 42 -26.70 6.90 -29.10
N SER A 43 -27.20 5.81 -29.71
CA SER A 43 -28.19 4.93 -29.07
C SER A 43 -27.60 3.98 -28.02
N ASP A 44 -26.28 3.76 -28.03
CA ASP A 44 -25.63 2.91 -27.04
C ASP A 44 -25.36 3.73 -25.77
N SER A 45 -26.06 3.40 -24.69
CA SER A 45 -25.97 4.14 -23.43
C SER A 45 -24.61 3.93 -22.73
N ASP A 46 -24.13 4.94 -22.03
CA ASP A 46 -22.88 4.83 -21.27
C ASP A 46 -22.99 3.79 -20.13
N ALA A 47 -24.19 3.61 -19.56
CA ALA A 47 -24.45 2.59 -18.55
C ALA A 47 -24.26 1.16 -19.10
N SER A 48 -24.69 0.90 -20.34
CA SER A 48 -24.49 -0.40 -20.99
C SER A 48 -23.03 -0.70 -21.36
N LEU A 49 -22.16 0.31 -21.29
CA LEU A 49 -20.74 0.20 -21.61
C LEU A 49 -19.85 0.33 -20.36
N ASP A 50 -20.44 0.44 -19.17
CA ASP A 50 -19.67 0.61 -17.93
C ASP A 50 -18.87 -0.65 -17.61
N LEU A 51 -17.55 -0.53 -17.46
CA LEU A 51 -16.68 -1.64 -17.08
C LEU A 51 -16.23 -1.51 -15.63
N THR A 52 -16.36 -2.59 -14.85
CA THR A 52 -15.93 -2.63 -13.45
C THR A 52 -14.48 -2.18 -13.28
N GLY A 53 -14.28 -1.08 -12.53
CA GLY A 53 -12.96 -0.50 -12.25
C GLY A 53 -12.49 0.57 -13.25
N PHE A 54 -13.16 0.70 -14.40
CA PHE A 54 -12.88 1.73 -15.41
C PHE A 54 -14.03 2.75 -15.50
N GLY A 55 -15.26 2.26 -15.44
CA GLY A 55 -16.46 3.05 -15.68
C GLY A 55 -16.86 3.08 -17.15
N ALA A 56 -17.75 4.02 -17.50
CA ALA A 56 -18.09 4.33 -18.89
C ALA A 56 -16.88 4.83 -19.71
N PRO A 57 -16.82 4.50 -21.01
CA PRO A 57 -15.72 4.92 -21.88
C PRO A 57 -15.81 6.39 -22.28
N ILE A 58 -14.65 7.03 -22.47
CA ILE A 58 -14.57 8.25 -23.28
C ILE A 58 -14.57 7.83 -24.74
N ARG A 59 -15.57 8.26 -25.51
CA ARG A 59 -15.69 7.82 -26.90
C ARG A 59 -15.93 8.96 -27.90
N LEU A 60 -15.60 8.64 -29.14
CA LEU A 60 -15.98 9.36 -30.35
C LEU A 60 -16.64 8.34 -31.27
N ASP A 61 -17.95 8.48 -31.45
CA ASP A 61 -18.73 7.64 -32.36
C ASP A 61 -18.61 8.20 -33.79
N ARG A 62 -18.66 7.33 -34.81
CA ARG A 62 -18.55 7.79 -36.20
C ARG A 62 -19.79 8.60 -36.58
N ASP A 63 -19.56 9.76 -37.16
CA ASP A 63 -20.57 10.51 -37.89
C ASP A 63 -20.58 10.07 -39.37
N SER A 64 -21.66 9.40 -39.77
CA SER A 64 -21.81 8.90 -41.14
C SER A 64 -22.09 10.00 -42.17
N GLU A 65 -22.62 11.15 -41.75
CA GLU A 65 -22.87 12.29 -42.64
C GLU A 65 -21.56 12.94 -43.04
N VAL A 66 -20.66 13.13 -42.07
CA VAL A 66 -19.34 13.73 -42.28
C VAL A 66 -18.39 12.78 -43.01
N THR A 67 -18.38 11.50 -42.64
CA THR A 67 -17.42 10.53 -43.21
C THR A 67 -17.88 9.91 -44.53
N HIS A 68 -19.16 10.07 -44.88
CA HIS A 68 -19.83 9.37 -45.98
C HIS A 68 -19.68 7.83 -45.92
N LYS A 69 -19.43 7.28 -44.72
CA LYS A 69 -19.22 5.85 -44.48
C LYS A 69 -20.32 5.30 -43.57
N LYS A 70 -21.09 4.36 -44.12
CA LYS A 70 -22.25 3.77 -43.44
C LYS A 70 -21.91 2.63 -42.45
N GLN A 71 -20.70 2.09 -42.49
CA GLN A 71 -20.32 0.93 -41.68
C GLN A 71 -18.98 1.13 -40.98
N GLY A 72 -18.94 0.75 -39.70
CA GLY A 72 -17.75 0.73 -38.86
C GLY A 72 -17.30 2.08 -38.31
N GLY A 73 -16.07 2.10 -37.77
CA GLY A 73 -15.48 3.28 -37.11
C GLY A 73 -15.86 3.42 -35.65
N GLY A 74 -15.53 4.59 -35.12
CA GLY A 74 -15.57 4.94 -33.71
C GLY A 74 -14.28 4.56 -32.99
N VAL A 75 -13.91 5.40 -32.02
CA VAL A 75 -12.78 5.17 -31.12
C VAL A 75 -13.22 5.39 -29.68
N CYS A 76 -12.70 4.59 -28.74
CA CYS A 76 -12.96 4.83 -27.32
C CYS A 76 -11.77 4.48 -26.41
N LEU A 77 -11.72 5.15 -25.27
CA LEU A 77 -10.70 5.02 -24.23
C LEU A 77 -11.39 4.73 -22.89
N TYR A 78 -11.02 3.63 -22.26
CA TYR A 78 -11.32 3.37 -20.86
C TYR A 78 -10.11 3.72 -20.00
N ILE A 79 -10.37 4.40 -18.88
CA ILE A 79 -9.35 4.80 -17.91
C ILE A 79 -9.58 4.04 -16.61
N ASN A 80 -8.56 3.36 -16.11
CA ASN A 80 -8.67 2.66 -14.84
C ASN A 80 -8.75 3.67 -13.69
N ARG A 81 -9.85 3.63 -12.92
CA ARG A 81 -10.10 4.58 -11.82
C ARG A 81 -9.10 4.47 -10.67
N ARG A 82 -8.39 3.34 -10.58
CA ARG A 82 -7.29 3.14 -9.61
C ARG A 82 -5.99 3.82 -10.05
N TRP A 83 -5.89 4.21 -11.32
CA TRP A 83 -4.71 4.83 -11.89
C TRP A 83 -4.88 6.34 -12.12
N CYS A 84 -6.04 6.76 -12.64
CA CYS A 84 -6.31 8.17 -12.93
C CYS A 84 -7.82 8.46 -12.91
N ASN A 85 -8.22 9.50 -12.18
CA ASN A 85 -9.58 10.07 -12.25
C ASN A 85 -9.59 11.51 -12.76
N ASN A 86 -8.43 12.17 -12.79
CA ASN A 86 -8.31 13.55 -13.29
C ASN A 86 -7.94 13.50 -14.78
N PHE A 87 -8.94 13.71 -15.63
CA PHE A 87 -8.74 13.76 -17.07
C PHE A 87 -9.59 14.84 -17.73
N THR A 88 -9.15 15.28 -18.91
CA THR A 88 -9.86 16.25 -19.75
C THR A 88 -9.76 15.81 -21.20
N VAL A 89 -10.87 15.85 -21.94
CA VAL A 89 -10.87 15.59 -23.38
C VAL A 89 -10.31 16.81 -24.09
N CYS A 90 -9.21 16.64 -24.81
CA CYS A 90 -8.54 17.75 -25.51
C CYS A 90 -9.15 17.97 -26.89
N GLU A 91 -9.38 16.90 -27.65
CA GLU A 91 -9.78 16.97 -29.05
C GLU A 91 -10.66 15.76 -29.41
N LYS A 92 -11.71 16.00 -30.20
CA LYS A 92 -12.51 14.98 -30.87
C LYS A 92 -12.65 15.36 -32.34
N LEU A 93 -12.11 14.55 -33.25
CA LEU A 93 -12.19 14.79 -34.70
C LEU A 93 -12.78 13.57 -35.39
N CYS A 94 -13.92 13.76 -36.04
CA CYS A 94 -14.48 12.79 -36.98
C CYS A 94 -14.38 13.41 -38.38
N LEU A 95 -13.42 12.98 -39.17
CA LEU A 95 -13.17 13.46 -40.53
C LEU A 95 -13.22 12.28 -41.51
N PRO A 96 -13.44 12.52 -42.82
CA PRO A 96 -13.48 11.45 -43.82
C PRO A 96 -12.26 10.51 -43.78
N ASP A 97 -11.07 11.07 -43.52
CA ASP A 97 -9.81 10.31 -43.54
C ASP A 97 -9.36 9.81 -42.16
N ILE A 98 -9.89 10.36 -41.07
CA ILE A 98 -9.40 10.09 -39.72
C ILE A 98 -10.46 10.31 -38.64
N GLU A 99 -10.50 9.38 -37.69
CA GLU A 99 -11.20 9.53 -36.41
C GLU A 99 -10.16 9.60 -35.29
N LEU A 100 -10.21 10.66 -34.49
CA LEU A 100 -9.20 10.94 -33.48
C LEU A 100 -9.84 11.43 -32.18
N LEU A 101 -9.46 10.80 -31.07
CA LEU A 101 -9.84 11.19 -29.71
C LEU A 101 -8.56 11.43 -28.91
N SER A 102 -8.36 12.65 -28.40
CA SER A 102 -7.22 12.98 -27.54
C SER A 102 -7.67 13.36 -26.14
N VAL A 103 -7.00 12.81 -25.13
CA VAL A 103 -7.32 12.98 -23.70
C VAL A 103 -6.06 13.32 -22.92
N SER A 104 -6.14 14.37 -22.12
CA SER A 104 -5.15 14.75 -21.12
C SER A 104 -5.44 14.05 -19.81
N LEU A 105 -4.44 13.36 -19.26
CA LEU A 105 -4.55 12.53 -18.06
C LEU A 105 -3.55 13.03 -17.00
N ARG A 106 -3.97 13.09 -15.74
CA ARG A 106 -3.07 13.30 -14.60
C ARG A 106 -3.22 12.14 -13.60
N PRO A 107 -2.43 11.07 -13.77
CA PRO A 107 -2.44 9.92 -12.85
C PRO A 107 -2.03 10.31 -11.42
N PHE A 108 -2.46 9.51 -10.44
CA PHE A 108 -2.14 9.77 -9.02
C PHE A 108 -0.63 9.76 -8.72
N TYR A 109 0.12 8.91 -9.44
CA TYR A 109 1.56 8.72 -9.25
C TYR A 109 2.33 9.10 -10.51
N LEU A 110 2.12 10.32 -11.01
CA LEU A 110 2.92 10.89 -12.08
C LEU A 110 4.15 11.60 -11.49
N PRO A 111 5.38 11.35 -12.00
CA PRO A 111 6.58 12.07 -11.57
C PRO A 111 6.40 13.58 -11.68
N ARG A 112 7.02 14.34 -10.78
CA ARG A 112 6.82 15.80 -10.67
C ARG A 112 7.24 16.55 -11.94
N GLU A 113 8.15 15.97 -12.69
CA GLU A 113 8.68 16.47 -13.95
C GLU A 113 7.61 16.49 -15.06
N PHE A 114 6.57 15.67 -14.95
CA PHE A 114 5.51 15.59 -15.95
C PHE A 114 4.23 16.24 -15.42
N PRO A 115 3.73 17.32 -16.06
CA PRO A 115 2.52 17.99 -15.60
C PRO A 115 1.26 17.14 -15.84
N ARG A 116 1.27 16.36 -16.92
CA ARG A 116 0.18 15.53 -17.43
C ARG A 116 0.71 14.57 -18.49
N VAL A 117 -0.15 13.70 -19.00
CA VAL A 117 0.12 12.76 -20.09
C VAL A 117 -0.99 12.90 -21.12
N TYR A 118 -0.62 13.00 -22.39
CA TYR A 118 -1.59 13.00 -23.49
C TYR A 118 -1.68 11.61 -24.11
N VAL A 119 -2.91 11.11 -24.25
CA VAL A 119 -3.21 9.85 -24.95
C VAL A 119 -4.16 10.15 -26.08
N THR A 120 -3.76 9.77 -27.29
CA THR A 120 -4.53 9.98 -28.52
C THR A 120 -4.83 8.64 -29.17
N ILE A 121 -6.12 8.33 -29.34
CA ILE A 121 -6.56 7.16 -30.08
C ILE A 121 -6.92 7.58 -31.50
N VAL A 122 -6.42 6.82 -32.47
CA VAL A 122 -6.58 7.10 -33.89
C VAL A 122 -7.15 5.89 -34.62
N TYR A 123 -8.13 6.13 -35.49
CA TYR A 123 -8.56 5.16 -36.49
C TYR A 123 -8.49 5.81 -37.88
N ILE A 124 -7.75 5.18 -38.79
CA ILE A 124 -7.61 5.62 -40.19
C ILE A 124 -8.21 4.55 -41.08
N HIS A 125 -9.25 4.91 -41.82
CA HIS A 125 -9.94 3.97 -42.70
C HIS A 125 -9.00 3.46 -43.82
N PRO A 126 -9.11 2.20 -44.28
CA PRO A 126 -8.20 1.63 -45.30
C PRO A 126 -8.13 2.36 -46.65
N ARG A 127 -9.17 3.14 -46.97
CA ARG A 127 -9.30 3.96 -48.18
C ARG A 127 -9.03 5.47 -47.95
N ALA A 128 -8.60 5.86 -46.75
CA ALA A 128 -8.33 7.24 -46.41
C ALA A 128 -7.08 7.78 -47.13
N ASN A 129 -7.03 9.09 -47.33
CA ASN A 129 -5.83 9.79 -47.72
C ASN A 129 -4.84 9.84 -46.55
N VAL A 130 -3.76 9.08 -46.67
CA VAL A 130 -2.72 8.92 -45.65
C VAL A 130 -2.04 10.25 -45.31
N GLU A 131 -1.82 11.12 -46.30
CA GLU A 131 -1.14 12.40 -46.07
C GLU A 131 -2.01 13.36 -45.27
N VAL A 132 -3.30 13.44 -45.60
CA VAL A 132 -4.28 14.25 -44.86
C VAL A 132 -4.41 13.76 -43.42
N ALA A 133 -4.49 12.44 -43.22
CA ALA A 133 -4.57 11.84 -41.89
C ALA A 133 -3.29 12.13 -41.06
N ALA A 134 -2.10 11.92 -41.65
CA ALA A 134 -0.83 12.16 -40.98
C ALA A 134 -0.63 13.64 -40.62
N ASN A 135 -0.99 14.57 -41.52
CA ASN A 135 -0.94 16.00 -41.27
C ASN A 135 -1.91 16.43 -40.17
N THR A 136 -3.12 15.85 -40.14
CA THR A 136 -4.10 16.09 -39.09
C THR A 136 -3.57 15.66 -37.73
N ILE A 137 -2.97 14.46 -37.63
CA ILE A 137 -2.35 13.98 -36.39
C ILE A 137 -1.23 14.93 -35.97
N SER A 138 -0.34 15.31 -36.89
CA SER A 138 0.77 16.22 -36.60
C SER A 138 0.29 17.55 -36.03
N ARG A 139 -0.73 18.16 -36.64
CA ARG A 139 -1.34 19.41 -36.17
C ARG A 139 -1.87 19.29 -34.75
N VAL A 140 -2.62 18.23 -34.45
CA VAL A 140 -3.16 18.00 -33.10
C VAL A 140 -2.02 17.83 -32.10
N ILE A 141 -1.02 17.01 -32.41
CA ILE A 141 0.11 16.75 -31.51
C ILE A 141 0.95 18.02 -31.26
N GLN A 142 1.19 18.84 -32.29
CA GLN A 142 1.87 20.12 -32.15
C GLN A 142 1.11 21.08 -31.23
N SER A 143 -0.22 21.12 -31.32
CA SER A 143 -1.07 21.89 -30.41
C SER A 143 -0.93 21.40 -28.95
N LEU A 144 -0.98 20.07 -28.73
CA LEU A 144 -0.80 19.48 -27.40
C LEU A 144 0.60 19.75 -26.82
N GLN A 145 1.64 19.65 -27.64
CA GLN A 145 3.02 19.98 -27.25
C GLN A 145 3.18 21.46 -26.93
N SER A 146 2.52 22.36 -27.66
CA SER A 146 2.53 23.79 -27.38
C SER A 146 1.87 24.11 -26.04
N ASN A 147 0.81 23.38 -25.68
CA ASN A 147 0.12 23.53 -24.40
C ASN A 147 0.88 22.96 -23.20
N SER A 148 1.68 21.90 -23.38
CA SER A 148 2.53 21.33 -22.33
C SER A 148 3.73 20.61 -22.95
N PRO A 149 4.86 21.31 -23.17
CA PRO A 149 6.03 20.77 -23.87
C PRO A 149 6.64 19.54 -23.20
N ASP A 150 6.67 19.53 -21.87
CA ASP A 150 7.24 18.44 -21.09
C ASP A 150 6.27 17.25 -20.92
N ALA A 151 5.03 17.35 -21.39
CA ALA A 151 4.06 16.27 -21.25
C ALA A 151 4.36 15.12 -22.23
N PRO A 152 4.47 13.87 -21.75
CA PRO A 152 4.59 12.72 -22.63
C PRO A 152 3.33 12.56 -23.49
N ASN A 153 3.55 12.29 -24.78
CA ASN A 153 2.48 12.06 -25.75
C ASN A 153 2.52 10.60 -26.20
N ILE A 154 1.36 9.94 -26.18
CA ILE A 154 1.18 8.56 -26.64
C ILE A 154 0.05 8.56 -27.68
N ILE A 155 0.32 8.01 -28.85
CA ILE A 155 -0.60 7.95 -29.97
C ILE A 155 -0.76 6.48 -30.35
N LEU A 156 -1.97 5.97 -30.40
CA LEU A 156 -2.21 4.53 -30.61
C LEU A 156 -3.50 4.29 -31.38
N GLY A 157 -3.60 3.14 -32.01
CA GLY A 157 -4.81 2.74 -32.73
C GLY A 157 -4.49 2.01 -34.02
N ASP A 158 -5.47 1.95 -34.91
CA ASP A 158 -5.36 1.29 -36.21
C ASP A 158 -5.03 2.33 -37.27
N PHE A 159 -3.80 2.27 -37.76
CA PHE A 159 -3.28 3.19 -38.76
C PHE A 159 -3.49 2.68 -40.18
N ASN A 160 -3.91 1.43 -40.35
CA ASN A 160 -4.00 0.74 -41.64
C ASN A 160 -2.71 0.94 -42.48
N ARG A 161 -2.74 1.84 -43.46
CA ARG A 161 -1.63 2.11 -44.38
C ARG A 161 -0.76 3.30 -43.97
N CYS A 162 -1.16 4.05 -42.95
CA CYS A 162 -0.50 5.28 -42.54
C CYS A 162 0.73 5.02 -41.67
N ASN A 163 1.82 5.74 -41.93
CA ASN A 163 3.03 5.69 -41.12
C ASN A 163 3.48 7.11 -40.77
N LEU A 164 3.59 7.38 -39.46
CA LEU A 164 3.93 8.71 -38.96
C LEU A 164 5.44 9.00 -38.91
N LYS A 165 6.31 8.06 -39.30
CA LYS A 165 7.77 8.22 -39.18
C LYS A 165 8.32 9.44 -39.91
N LYS A 166 7.70 9.82 -41.04
CA LYS A 166 8.10 11.02 -41.81
C LYS A 166 7.59 12.32 -41.18
N THR A 167 6.41 12.29 -40.57
CA THR A 167 5.72 13.48 -40.06
C THR A 167 6.07 13.78 -38.60
N LEU A 168 6.33 12.75 -37.79
CA LEU A 168 6.68 12.83 -36.37
C LEU A 168 8.05 12.16 -36.12
N ASN A 169 9.13 12.85 -36.47
CA ASN A 169 10.50 12.35 -36.36
C ASN A 169 10.97 12.14 -34.91
N SER A 170 10.41 12.88 -33.96
CA SER A 170 10.73 12.79 -32.52
C SER A 170 9.97 11.70 -31.78
N PHE A 171 9.08 10.98 -32.48
CA PHE A 171 8.26 9.91 -31.89
C PHE A 171 8.82 8.54 -32.23
N TYR A 172 8.72 7.63 -31.27
CA TYR A 172 9.18 6.26 -31.37
C TYR A 172 8.00 5.32 -31.44
N GLN A 173 8.02 4.42 -32.42
CA GLN A 173 7.02 3.37 -32.55
C GLN A 173 7.39 2.18 -31.63
N TYR A 174 6.42 1.66 -30.87
CA TYR A 174 6.62 0.59 -29.87
C TYR A 174 6.06 -0.79 -30.24
N VAL A 175 5.24 -0.90 -31.29
CA VAL A 175 4.58 -2.16 -31.70
C VAL A 175 5.37 -2.87 -32.78
N ASN A 176 5.96 -4.02 -32.45
CA ASN A 176 6.76 -4.82 -33.39
C ASN A 176 6.21 -6.23 -33.65
N CYS A 177 5.00 -6.51 -33.19
CA CYS A 177 4.34 -7.80 -33.32
C CYS A 177 3.19 -7.73 -34.33
N PRO A 178 2.86 -8.85 -35.02
CA PRO A 178 1.76 -8.88 -35.97
C PRO A 178 0.42 -8.65 -35.26
N THR A 179 -0.39 -7.75 -35.83
CA THR A 179 -1.68 -7.34 -35.27
C THR A 179 -2.85 -7.79 -36.12
N ARG A 180 -2.65 -8.10 -37.40
CA ARG A 180 -3.64 -8.73 -38.28
C ARG A 180 -2.96 -9.69 -39.25
N TYR A 181 -3.19 -10.99 -39.09
CA TYR A 181 -2.42 -12.03 -39.79
C TYR A 181 -0.90 -11.80 -39.61
N GLU A 182 -0.15 -11.57 -40.68
CA GLU A 182 1.29 -11.27 -40.64
C GLU A 182 1.59 -9.76 -40.67
N LYS A 183 0.57 -8.90 -40.71
CA LYS A 183 0.73 -7.44 -40.82
C LYS A 183 0.64 -6.75 -39.46
N THR A 184 1.38 -5.66 -39.32
CA THR A 184 1.33 -4.76 -38.16
C THR A 184 0.63 -3.48 -38.59
N LEU A 185 -0.68 -3.41 -38.37
CA LEU A 185 -1.53 -2.26 -38.75
C LEU A 185 -1.84 -1.38 -37.53
N ASP A 186 -1.95 -2.02 -36.37
CA ASP A 186 -2.17 -1.35 -35.09
C ASP A 186 -0.82 -0.89 -34.55
N LEU A 187 -0.64 0.42 -34.46
CA LEU A 187 0.64 1.02 -34.07
C LEU A 187 0.47 1.80 -32.77
N CYS A 188 1.57 1.97 -32.06
CA CYS A 188 1.67 2.89 -30.94
C CYS A 188 2.96 3.69 -31.07
N TYR A 189 2.83 5.01 -31.06
CA TYR A 189 3.92 5.98 -31.10
C TYR A 189 3.97 6.73 -29.77
N GLY A 190 5.15 7.05 -29.28
CA GLY A 190 5.28 7.95 -28.13
C GLY A 190 6.56 8.77 -28.13
N SER A 191 6.55 9.85 -27.36
CA SER A 191 7.66 10.80 -27.28
C SER A 191 8.88 10.28 -26.50
N ILE A 192 8.73 9.20 -25.72
CA ILE A 192 9.82 8.66 -24.88
C ILE A 192 10.44 7.42 -25.53
N LYS A 193 11.73 7.47 -25.84
CA LYS A 193 12.42 6.33 -26.45
C LYS A 193 12.38 5.09 -25.56
N GLY A 194 11.96 3.95 -26.12
CA GLY A 194 11.98 2.65 -25.43
C GLY A 194 11.08 2.55 -24.19
N ALA A 195 10.02 3.36 -24.11
CA ALA A 195 9.12 3.34 -22.96
C ALA A 195 8.35 2.02 -22.80
N TYR A 196 7.98 1.38 -23.92
CA TYR A 196 7.13 0.19 -23.93
C TYR A 196 7.71 -0.94 -24.77
N ARG A 197 7.36 -2.16 -24.38
CA ARG A 197 7.49 -3.39 -25.15
C ARG A 197 6.10 -3.90 -25.52
N SER A 198 5.86 -4.15 -26.80
CA SER A 198 4.63 -4.79 -27.28
C SER A 198 4.66 -6.31 -27.16
N VAL A 199 3.51 -6.88 -26.79
CA VAL A 199 3.22 -8.31 -26.82
C VAL A 199 1.86 -8.49 -27.47
N ALA A 200 1.78 -9.31 -28.52
CA ALA A 200 0.52 -9.68 -29.14
C ALA A 200 -0.24 -10.65 -28.22
N GLY A 201 -1.53 -10.38 -28.02
CA GLY A 201 -2.49 -11.25 -27.37
C GLY A 201 -3.50 -11.80 -28.39
N PRO A 202 -4.29 -12.81 -28.01
CA PRO A 202 -5.32 -13.34 -28.88
C PRO A 202 -6.35 -12.25 -29.25
N PRO A 203 -7.03 -12.36 -30.40
CA PRO A 203 -8.14 -11.49 -30.74
C PRO A 203 -9.23 -11.50 -29.67
N LEU A 204 -9.83 -10.34 -29.43
CA LEU A 204 -10.98 -10.23 -28.55
C LEU A 204 -12.22 -10.75 -29.29
N GLY A 205 -12.84 -11.83 -28.80
CA GLY A 205 -14.02 -12.43 -29.44
C GLY A 205 -13.78 -12.79 -30.92
N SER A 206 -14.66 -12.33 -31.82
CA SER A 206 -14.58 -12.56 -33.26
C SER A 206 -13.75 -11.52 -34.04
N SER A 207 -12.83 -10.79 -33.38
CA SER A 207 -11.95 -9.85 -34.11
C SER A 207 -11.04 -10.61 -35.06
N ASP A 208 -10.76 -10.02 -36.21
CA ASP A 208 -9.72 -10.46 -37.13
C ASP A 208 -8.34 -9.83 -36.82
N HIS A 209 -8.30 -8.92 -35.84
CA HIS A 209 -7.09 -8.33 -35.31
C HIS A 209 -6.78 -8.86 -33.89
N ASN A 210 -5.50 -9.07 -33.63
CA ASN A 210 -4.93 -9.40 -32.33
C ASN A 210 -4.98 -8.21 -31.38
N THR A 211 -5.06 -8.49 -30.09
CA THR A 211 -4.90 -7.48 -29.05
C THR A 211 -3.42 -7.17 -28.86
N VAL A 212 -3.07 -5.95 -28.48
CA VAL A 212 -1.67 -5.57 -28.23
C VAL A 212 -1.52 -5.06 -26.81
N HIS A 213 -0.72 -5.77 -26.02
CA HIS A 213 -0.34 -5.38 -24.68
C HIS A 213 0.99 -4.63 -24.70
N LEU A 214 0.98 -3.36 -24.27
CA LEU A 214 2.18 -2.54 -24.12
C LEU A 214 2.61 -2.56 -22.66
N HIS A 215 3.69 -3.27 -22.37
CA HIS A 215 4.27 -3.32 -21.04
C HIS A 215 5.35 -2.25 -20.89
N PRO A 216 5.39 -1.48 -19.80
CA PRO A 216 6.50 -0.57 -19.55
C PRO A 216 7.81 -1.33 -19.47
N VAL A 217 8.84 -0.84 -20.15
CA VAL A 217 10.20 -1.36 -19.99
C VAL A 217 10.74 -0.98 -18.62
N TYR A 218 10.42 0.22 -18.16
CA TYR A 218 10.79 0.68 -16.83
C TYR A 218 9.95 -0.01 -15.75
N LYS A 219 10.60 -0.88 -14.98
CA LYS A 219 10.06 -1.40 -13.73
C LYS A 219 10.36 -0.39 -12.63
N THR A 220 9.33 0.24 -12.07
CA THR A 220 9.48 1.08 -10.87
C THR A 220 10.20 0.29 -9.80
N VAL A 221 11.42 0.70 -9.47
CA VAL A 221 12.11 0.23 -8.28
C VAL A 221 11.38 0.92 -7.11
N LEU A 222 10.28 0.31 -6.66
CA LEU A 222 9.76 0.59 -5.32
C LEU A 222 10.97 0.51 -4.39
N ARG A 223 11.23 1.56 -3.60
CA ARG A 223 12.27 1.55 -2.56
C ARG A 223 11.92 0.41 -1.60
N ARG A 224 12.44 -0.78 -1.90
CA ARG A 224 12.41 -1.92 -1.02
C ARG A 224 13.47 -1.64 0.01
N GLU A 225 13.09 -1.54 1.26
CA GLU A 225 14.06 -1.64 2.34
C GLU A 225 14.93 -2.89 2.09
N LYS A 226 16.24 -2.75 2.31
CA LYS A 226 17.17 -3.85 2.09
C LYS A 226 16.76 -5.02 3.00
N VAL A 227 16.84 -6.22 2.44
CA VAL A 227 16.60 -7.47 3.20
C VAL A 227 17.56 -7.47 4.38
N ARG A 228 17.03 -7.58 5.60
CA ARG A 228 17.84 -7.67 6.81
C ARG A 228 18.11 -9.15 7.07
N SER A 229 19.36 -9.49 7.35
CA SER A 229 19.73 -10.81 7.84
C SER A 229 19.68 -10.77 9.36
N ARG A 230 18.95 -11.69 9.98
CA ARG A 230 18.96 -11.90 11.43
C ARG A 230 19.54 -13.27 11.71
N GLN A 231 20.52 -13.36 12.60
CA GLN A 231 20.95 -14.63 13.17
C GLN A 231 19.90 -15.07 14.20
N VAL A 232 19.42 -16.29 14.04
CA VAL A 232 18.45 -16.91 14.94
C VAL A 232 19.04 -18.22 15.42
N MET A 233 19.03 -18.42 16.74
CA MET A 233 19.42 -19.66 17.40
C MET A 233 18.41 -20.75 17.03
N LEU A 234 18.88 -21.92 16.59
CA LEU A 234 18.02 -23.05 16.25
C LEU A 234 17.75 -23.89 17.49
N TRP A 235 16.60 -23.67 18.11
CA TRP A 235 16.09 -24.53 19.18
C TRP A 235 15.34 -25.71 18.58
N ASN A 236 16.00 -26.86 18.50
CA ASN A 236 15.40 -28.17 18.20
C ASN A 236 15.69 -29.15 19.37
N GLU A 237 14.99 -30.29 19.39
CA GLU A 237 15.15 -31.28 20.47
C GLU A 237 16.61 -31.71 20.67
N GLU A 238 17.35 -31.90 19.58
CA GLU A 238 18.77 -32.27 19.60
C GLU A 238 19.65 -31.20 20.27
N SER A 239 19.48 -29.91 19.92
CA SER A 239 20.23 -28.80 20.53
C SER A 239 19.88 -28.61 22.00
N SER A 240 18.62 -28.83 22.38
CA SER A 240 18.17 -28.77 23.77
C SER A 240 18.78 -29.90 24.59
N LEU A 241 18.80 -31.13 24.06
CA LEU A 241 19.42 -32.28 24.70
C LEU A 241 20.94 -32.11 24.83
N ALA A 242 21.60 -31.58 23.79
CA ALA A 242 23.02 -31.29 23.85
C ALA A 242 23.35 -30.23 24.90
N LEU A 243 22.49 -29.20 25.04
CA LEU A 243 22.67 -28.18 26.07
C LEU A 243 22.46 -28.75 27.48
N GLN A 244 21.45 -29.60 27.66
CA GLN A 244 21.24 -30.33 28.91
C GLN A 244 22.46 -31.18 29.27
N GLY A 245 22.98 -31.96 28.33
CA GLY A 245 24.20 -32.75 28.54
C GLY A 245 25.42 -31.89 28.90
N CYS A 246 25.54 -30.69 28.33
CA CYS A 246 26.59 -29.74 28.70
C CYS A 246 26.47 -29.30 30.17
N PHE A 247 25.25 -29.03 30.65
CA PHE A 247 25.00 -28.65 32.05
C PHE A 247 25.17 -29.82 33.02
N ASP A 248 24.83 -31.04 32.61
CA ASP A 248 25.00 -32.24 33.43
C ASP A 248 26.49 -32.60 33.63
N CYS A 249 27.34 -32.25 32.67
CA CYS A 249 28.80 -32.41 32.76
C CYS A 249 29.50 -31.23 33.45
N THR A 250 28.78 -30.18 33.81
CA THR A 250 29.35 -29.01 34.48
C THR A 250 29.44 -29.26 35.98
N ASP A 251 30.63 -29.07 36.56
CA ASP A 251 30.78 -29.03 38.01
C ASP A 251 30.39 -27.65 38.55
N TRP A 252 29.14 -27.55 39.02
CA TRP A 252 28.57 -26.29 39.51
C TRP A 252 29.18 -25.82 40.83
N SER A 253 29.81 -26.73 41.60
CA SER A 253 30.43 -26.39 42.89
C SER A 253 31.60 -25.41 42.75
N VAL A 254 32.27 -25.44 41.59
CA VAL A 254 33.37 -24.53 41.26
C VAL A 254 32.93 -23.07 41.28
N PHE A 255 31.69 -22.76 40.90
CA PHE A 255 31.18 -21.39 40.90
C PHE A 255 30.81 -20.90 42.30
N THR A 256 30.25 -21.80 43.12
CA THR A 256 29.90 -21.48 44.52
C THR A 256 31.13 -21.32 45.41
N ASP A 257 32.22 -22.03 45.11
CA ASP A 257 33.45 -22.01 45.89
C ASP A 257 34.37 -20.83 45.52
N SER A 258 34.12 -20.15 44.40
CA SER A 258 34.98 -19.10 43.85
C SER A 258 34.37 -17.69 43.87
N SER A 259 33.13 -17.54 44.32
CA SER A 259 32.42 -16.25 44.36
C SER A 259 32.22 -15.82 45.81
N ASP A 260 32.64 -14.59 46.14
CA ASP A 260 32.58 -14.08 47.52
C ASP A 260 31.21 -13.43 47.84
N ASP A 261 30.43 -13.06 46.81
CA ASP A 261 29.07 -12.52 46.95
C ASP A 261 28.06 -13.10 45.93
N ILE A 262 26.76 -12.87 46.20
CA ILE A 262 25.64 -13.42 45.43
C ILE A 262 25.55 -12.78 44.03
N ASP A 263 25.95 -11.52 43.90
CA ASP A 263 25.87 -10.78 42.65
C ASP A 263 26.97 -11.27 41.68
N GLU A 264 28.19 -11.47 42.19
CA GLU A 264 29.31 -12.07 41.47
C GLU A 264 29.00 -13.51 41.05
N LEU A 265 28.43 -14.32 41.95
CA LEU A 265 27.98 -15.67 41.62
C LEU A 265 26.96 -15.65 40.47
N THR A 266 26.00 -14.74 40.52
CA THR A 266 24.96 -14.61 39.50
C THR A 266 25.56 -14.24 38.15
N ASP A 267 26.49 -13.27 38.12
CA ASP A 267 27.14 -12.83 36.90
C ASP A 267 28.01 -13.92 36.28
N VAL A 268 28.78 -14.65 37.08
CA VAL A 268 29.64 -15.75 36.61
C VAL A 268 28.80 -16.91 36.07
N VAL A 269 27.74 -17.30 36.79
CA VAL A 269 26.82 -18.36 36.35
C VAL A 269 26.05 -17.95 35.10
N CYS A 270 25.51 -16.73 35.03
CA CYS A 270 24.83 -16.22 33.83
C CYS A 270 25.76 -16.14 32.61
N SER A 271 27.03 -15.78 32.83
CA SER A 271 28.06 -15.75 31.79
C SER A 271 28.39 -17.16 31.29
N TYR A 272 28.54 -18.12 32.20
CA TYR A 272 28.80 -19.52 31.84
C TYR A 272 27.62 -20.15 31.10
N ILE A 273 26.38 -19.94 31.57
CA ILE A 273 25.18 -20.40 30.88
C ILE A 273 25.09 -19.80 29.47
N SER A 274 25.40 -18.52 29.32
CA SER A 274 25.46 -17.87 28.01
C SER A 274 26.55 -18.48 27.12
N PHE A 275 27.71 -18.80 27.68
CA PHE A 275 28.80 -19.49 26.98
C PHE A 275 28.39 -20.88 26.49
N CYS A 276 27.80 -21.71 27.35
CA CYS A 276 27.32 -23.05 26.95
C CYS A 276 26.24 -22.94 25.87
N ARG A 277 25.30 -22.00 26.04
CA ARG A 277 24.26 -21.72 25.05
C ARG A 277 24.86 -21.35 23.70
N ASP A 278 25.84 -20.46 23.66
CA ASP A 278 26.42 -19.95 22.42
C ASP A 278 27.35 -20.95 21.72
N ASN A 279 27.94 -21.90 22.47
CA ASN A 279 28.76 -22.99 21.90
C ASN A 279 27.95 -24.18 21.39
N VAL A 280 26.88 -24.54 22.11
CA VAL A 280 26.12 -25.76 21.83
C VAL A 280 25.00 -25.50 20.81
N ILE A 281 24.37 -24.32 20.84
CA ILE A 281 23.21 -24.05 19.98
C ILE A 281 23.66 -23.52 18.62
N PRO A 282 23.37 -24.22 17.52
CA PRO A 282 23.73 -23.76 16.19
C PRO A 282 22.93 -22.51 15.81
N THR A 283 23.62 -21.54 15.20
CA THR A 283 23.00 -20.32 14.69
C THR A 283 22.70 -20.44 13.19
N LYS A 284 21.50 -20.00 12.80
CA LYS A 284 21.10 -19.93 11.39
C LYS A 284 20.83 -18.49 10.98
N VAL A 285 21.31 -18.13 9.80
CA VAL A 285 21.01 -16.83 9.18
C VAL A 285 19.64 -16.91 8.50
N VAL A 286 18.68 -16.12 8.98
CA VAL A 286 17.35 -15.99 8.38
C VAL A 286 17.22 -14.62 7.71
N LYS A 287 16.80 -14.62 6.45
CA LYS A 287 16.49 -13.39 5.72
C LYS A 287 15.09 -12.90 6.08
N VAL A 288 15.02 -11.70 6.67
CA VAL A 288 13.78 -11.01 6.99
C VAL A 288 13.51 -9.98 5.89
N PHE A 289 12.41 -10.19 5.18
CA PHE A 289 11.95 -9.26 4.14
C PHE A 289 11.03 -8.22 4.79
N PRO A 290 11.25 -6.92 4.57
CA PRO A 290 10.44 -5.84 5.16
C PRO A 290 8.94 -5.94 4.85
N ASN A 291 8.59 -6.50 3.69
CA ASN A 291 7.20 -6.68 3.27
C ASN A 291 6.55 -7.96 3.79
N ASN A 292 7.26 -8.78 4.58
CA ASN A 292 6.63 -9.96 5.17
C ASN A 292 5.62 -9.50 6.21
N LYS A 293 4.38 -9.97 6.06
CA LYS A 293 3.35 -9.71 7.05
C LYS A 293 3.74 -10.40 8.37
N PRO A 294 3.51 -9.77 9.53
CA PRO A 294 3.89 -10.34 10.84
C PRO A 294 3.32 -11.74 11.09
N TRP A 295 2.13 -12.01 10.56
CA TRP A 295 1.44 -13.30 10.65
C TRP A 295 1.94 -14.37 9.67
N THR A 296 3.02 -14.14 8.91
CA THR A 296 3.48 -15.12 7.91
C THR A 296 4.19 -16.31 8.57
N SER A 297 3.53 -17.47 8.63
CA SER A 297 4.09 -18.72 9.18
C SER A 297 5.10 -19.42 8.24
N SER A 298 5.90 -20.34 8.79
CA SER A 298 6.75 -21.25 8.01
C SER A 298 5.93 -22.18 7.11
N ASP A 299 4.79 -22.66 7.63
CA ASP A 299 3.90 -23.59 6.93
C ASP A 299 3.31 -22.92 5.69
N LEU A 300 2.89 -21.65 5.82
CA LEU A 300 2.41 -20.85 4.71
C LEU A 300 3.48 -20.66 3.62
N LYS A 301 4.75 -20.46 4.01
CA LYS A 301 5.87 -20.39 3.05
C LYS A 301 6.08 -21.74 2.35
N GLY A 302 5.96 -22.84 3.07
CA GLY A 302 5.99 -24.20 2.52
C GLY A 302 4.90 -24.43 1.47
N LEU A 303 3.66 -24.02 1.77
CA LEU A 303 2.53 -24.11 0.83
C LEU A 303 2.75 -23.25 -0.42
N PHE A 304 3.33 -22.04 -0.30
CA PHE A 304 3.68 -21.23 -1.46
C PHE A 304 4.72 -21.92 -2.36
N GLN A 305 5.69 -22.60 -1.77
CA GLN A 305 6.70 -23.35 -2.52
C GLN A 305 6.09 -24.59 -3.20
N LYS A 306 5.26 -25.36 -2.48
CA LYS A 306 4.51 -26.51 -3.06
C LYS A 306 3.67 -26.08 -4.26
N ARG A 307 2.90 -24.99 -4.14
CA ARG A 307 2.11 -24.44 -5.25
C ARG A 307 2.97 -24.08 -6.46
N LYS A 308 4.17 -23.52 -6.22
CA LYS A 308 5.09 -23.12 -7.29
C LYS A 308 5.63 -24.35 -8.03
N ASN A 309 5.90 -25.45 -7.33
CA ASN A 309 6.35 -26.70 -7.93
C ASN A 309 5.22 -27.36 -8.74
N ALA A 310 4.02 -27.52 -8.14
CA ALA A 310 2.84 -28.07 -8.84
C ALA A 310 2.47 -27.27 -10.10
N PHE A 311 2.64 -25.94 -10.09
CA PHE A 311 2.44 -25.11 -11.27
C PHE A 311 3.48 -25.37 -12.38
N LYS A 312 4.75 -25.62 -12.02
CA LYS A 312 5.79 -25.96 -13.00
C LYS A 312 5.57 -27.34 -13.64
N GLU A 313 5.01 -28.25 -12.87
CA GLU A 313 4.71 -29.63 -13.30
C GLU A 313 3.41 -29.73 -14.10
N GLY A 314 2.63 -28.64 -14.22
CA GLY A 314 1.40 -28.60 -15.01
C GLY A 314 0.18 -29.25 -14.33
N ASN A 315 0.29 -29.58 -13.03
CA ASN A 315 -0.78 -30.26 -12.30
C ASN A 315 -1.86 -29.27 -11.80
N VAL A 316 -2.91 -29.10 -12.61
CA VAL A 316 -3.97 -28.09 -12.36
C VAL A 316 -4.83 -28.42 -11.13
N THR A 317 -5.08 -29.71 -10.85
CA THR A 317 -5.91 -30.14 -9.71
C THR A 317 -5.19 -29.87 -8.39
N GLU A 318 -3.92 -30.24 -8.30
CA GLU A 318 -3.07 -30.01 -7.13
C GLU A 318 -2.89 -28.51 -6.83
N VAL A 319 -2.70 -27.67 -7.87
CA VAL A 319 -2.65 -26.21 -7.70
C VAL A 319 -3.97 -25.67 -7.11
N ARG A 320 -5.12 -26.26 -7.45
CA ARG A 320 -6.43 -25.86 -6.92
C ARG A 320 -6.59 -26.25 -5.44
N GLU A 321 -6.11 -27.43 -5.06
CA GLU A 321 -6.14 -27.92 -3.68
C GLU A 321 -5.20 -27.12 -2.78
N ILE A 322 -3.94 -26.93 -3.19
CA ILE A 322 -2.97 -26.12 -2.44
C ILE A 322 -3.47 -24.66 -2.29
N LYS A 323 -4.20 -24.12 -3.28
CA LYS A 323 -4.85 -22.80 -3.16
C LYS A 323 -5.93 -22.76 -2.08
N LYS A 324 -6.66 -23.85 -1.84
CA LYS A 324 -7.62 -23.93 -0.72
C LYS A 324 -6.87 -23.97 0.61
N GLU A 325 -5.84 -24.80 0.71
CA GLU A 325 -4.99 -24.90 1.92
C GLU A 325 -4.34 -23.56 2.28
N ILE A 326 -3.76 -22.86 1.30
CA ILE A 326 -3.19 -21.51 1.50
C ILE A 326 -4.22 -20.55 2.08
N ARG A 327 -5.48 -20.60 1.62
CA ARG A 327 -6.53 -19.71 2.15
C ARG A 327 -6.89 -20.05 3.59
N SER A 328 -7.03 -21.32 3.92
CA SER A 328 -7.27 -21.78 5.29
C SER A 328 -6.12 -21.40 6.21
N GLU A 329 -4.89 -21.60 5.76
CA GLU A 329 -3.68 -21.30 6.53
C GLU A 329 -3.49 -19.80 6.76
N ILE A 330 -3.80 -18.95 5.77
CA ILE A 330 -3.84 -17.48 5.96
C ILE A 330 -4.86 -17.10 7.04
N LYS A 331 -6.04 -17.71 7.04
CA LYS A 331 -7.09 -17.42 8.03
C LYS A 331 -6.60 -17.79 9.44
N ARG A 332 -6.04 -19.01 9.59
CA ARG A 332 -5.47 -19.49 10.85
C ARG A 332 -4.33 -18.62 11.35
N SER A 333 -3.35 -18.33 10.48
CA SER A 333 -2.18 -17.50 10.81
C SER A 333 -2.57 -16.08 11.25
N LYS A 334 -3.59 -15.48 10.62
CA LYS A 334 -4.12 -14.18 11.04
C LYS A 334 -4.82 -14.24 12.40
N LEU A 335 -5.55 -15.32 12.69
CA LEU A 335 -6.23 -15.51 13.97
C LEU A 335 -5.22 -15.64 15.10
N VAL A 336 -4.24 -16.53 14.98
CA VAL A 336 -3.16 -16.70 15.97
C VAL A 336 -2.44 -15.38 16.24
N TYR A 337 -2.19 -14.60 15.18
CA TYR A 337 -1.57 -13.30 15.33
C TYR A 337 -2.48 -12.28 16.02
N LYS A 338 -3.78 -12.28 15.73
CA LYS A 338 -4.77 -11.45 16.42
C LYS A 338 -4.79 -11.78 17.91
N ASP A 339 -4.93 -13.07 18.26
CA ASP A 339 -5.00 -13.53 19.65
C ASP A 339 -3.72 -13.17 20.42
N LYS A 340 -2.56 -13.23 19.75
CA LYS A 340 -1.29 -12.77 20.32
C LYS A 340 -1.29 -11.27 20.65
N ILE A 341 -1.77 -10.42 19.74
CA ILE A 341 -1.82 -8.98 19.97
C ILE A 341 -2.82 -8.64 21.08
N GLU A 342 -3.97 -9.31 21.12
CA GLU A 342 -4.96 -9.16 22.19
C GLU A 342 -4.39 -9.57 23.55
N ALA A 343 -3.63 -10.66 23.62
CA ALA A 343 -2.92 -11.07 24.83
C ALA A 343 -1.81 -10.10 25.25
N GLU A 344 -1.06 -9.52 24.30
CA GLU A 344 -0.05 -8.49 24.58
C GLU A 344 -0.68 -7.19 25.12
N LEU A 345 -1.87 -6.83 24.63
CA LEU A 345 -2.65 -5.68 25.13
C LEU A 345 -3.28 -5.94 26.50
N GLY A 346 -3.73 -7.16 26.78
CA GLY A 346 -4.28 -7.56 28.09
C GLY A 346 -3.22 -7.88 29.15
N SER A 347 -1.93 -7.86 28.79
CA SER A 347 -0.84 -8.07 29.74
C SER A 347 -0.62 -6.82 30.60
N ASN A 348 -0.26 -6.99 31.87
CA ASN A 348 0.07 -5.89 32.78
C ASN A 348 1.43 -5.21 32.43
N ASN A 349 1.91 -5.37 31.19
CA ASN A 349 3.17 -4.86 30.69
C ASN A 349 2.91 -3.71 29.70
N LEU A 350 2.97 -2.48 30.24
CA LEU A 350 2.76 -1.23 29.49
C LEU A 350 3.61 -1.13 28.21
N LYS A 351 4.83 -1.69 28.22
CA LYS A 351 5.73 -1.69 27.05
C LYS A 351 5.19 -2.55 25.92
N GLN A 352 4.59 -3.70 26.23
CA GLN A 352 4.00 -4.59 25.23
C GLN A 352 2.70 -4.02 24.67
N ALA A 353 1.84 -3.47 25.55
CA ALA A 353 0.62 -2.78 25.14
C ALA A 353 0.92 -1.58 24.20
N TRP A 354 1.93 -0.77 24.55
CA TRP A 354 2.38 0.35 23.72
C TRP A 354 2.92 -0.10 22.35
N ASN A 355 3.69 -1.19 22.30
CA ASN A 355 4.17 -1.76 21.04
C ASN A 355 3.01 -2.27 20.16
N GLY A 356 2.00 -2.90 20.76
CA GLY A 356 0.78 -3.31 20.08
C GLY A 356 0.02 -2.12 19.47
N MET A 357 -0.15 -1.04 20.24
CA MET A 357 -0.76 0.20 19.76
C MET A 357 0.04 0.86 18.62
N LYS A 358 1.37 0.93 18.74
CA LYS A 358 2.26 1.51 17.72
C LYS A 358 2.15 0.77 16.38
N LEU A 359 1.95 -0.55 16.45
CA LEU A 359 1.77 -1.42 15.29
C LEU A 359 0.39 -1.24 14.63
N MET A 360 -0.66 -1.07 15.42
CA MET A 360 -2.04 -0.86 14.96
C MET A 360 -2.25 0.52 14.33
N THR A 361 -1.61 1.54 14.90
CA THR A 361 -1.70 2.94 14.43
C THR A 361 -0.77 3.24 13.26
N GLY A 362 0.14 2.32 12.90
CA GLY A 362 1.12 2.54 11.84
C GLY A 362 2.17 3.59 12.18
N CYS A 363 2.32 3.95 13.46
CA CYS A 363 3.36 4.84 13.97
C CYS A 363 4.70 4.09 14.07
N THR A 364 5.15 3.44 12.99
CA THR A 364 6.53 2.93 12.90
C THR A 364 7.50 4.09 12.92
N ASP A 365 8.59 3.94 13.68
CA ASP A 365 9.64 4.94 13.92
C ASP A 365 9.79 5.92 12.75
N ARG A 366 9.13 7.08 12.85
CA ARG A 366 9.53 8.27 12.12
C ARG A 366 10.87 8.63 12.75
N GLY A 367 11.93 8.03 12.20
CA GLY A 367 13.24 7.89 12.84
C GLY A 367 13.63 9.16 13.58
N ASP A 368 14.03 8.99 14.84
CA ASP A 368 14.52 10.00 15.78
C ASP A 368 14.41 11.43 15.25
N ARG A 369 13.17 11.90 15.09
CA ARG A 369 12.97 13.33 15.26
C ARG A 369 13.16 13.50 16.74
N ASN A 370 14.36 13.89 17.14
CA ASN A 370 14.55 14.63 18.38
C ASN A 370 13.56 15.78 18.29
N ILE A 371 12.35 15.56 18.80
CA ILE A 371 11.40 16.63 19.07
C ILE A 371 12.06 17.34 20.22
N ALA A 372 12.86 18.36 19.90
CA ALA A 372 13.35 19.29 20.90
C ALA A 372 12.11 19.96 21.49
N LEU A 373 11.65 19.45 22.63
CA LEU A 373 10.60 20.05 23.43
C LEU A 373 11.18 21.32 24.02
N THR A 374 10.90 22.44 23.35
CA THR A 374 11.33 23.76 23.82
C THR A 374 10.57 24.08 25.11
N GLY A 375 11.27 24.18 26.24
CA GLY A 375 10.68 24.58 27.52
C GLY A 375 11.17 23.82 28.75
N PHE A 376 11.87 22.70 28.59
CA PHE A 376 12.35 21.87 29.70
C PHE A 376 13.88 21.70 29.69
N ASN A 377 14.50 21.77 30.87
CA ASN A 377 15.95 21.66 31.01
C ASN A 377 16.44 20.20 31.07
N SER A 378 15.54 19.22 31.26
CA SER A 378 15.85 17.78 31.22
C SER A 378 14.60 16.92 31.01
N ASP A 379 14.78 15.69 30.50
CA ASP A 379 13.71 14.69 30.35
C ASP A 379 13.03 14.34 31.69
N LYS A 380 13.78 14.43 32.80
CA LYS A 380 13.26 14.23 34.16
C LYS A 380 12.27 15.32 34.56
N GLN A 381 12.57 16.57 34.25
CA GLN A 381 11.69 17.71 34.56
C GLN A 381 10.37 17.63 33.80
N LEU A 382 10.41 17.16 32.55
CA LEU A 382 9.20 16.88 31.76
C LEU A 382 8.37 15.74 32.36
N ALA A 383 9.02 14.64 32.77
CA ALA A 383 8.34 13.51 33.38
C ALA A 383 7.66 13.92 34.70
N ASP A 384 8.33 14.73 35.52
CA ASP A 384 7.80 15.25 36.78
C ASP A 384 6.60 16.19 36.53
N GLU A 385 6.67 17.07 35.53
CA GLU A 385 5.54 17.94 35.18
C GLU A 385 4.35 17.18 34.58
N LEU A 386 4.60 16.17 33.74
CA LEU A 386 3.54 15.29 33.22
C LEU A 386 2.87 14.52 34.37
N ASN A 387 3.66 14.00 35.31
CA ASN A 387 3.14 13.33 36.50
C ASN A 387 2.29 14.29 37.33
N CYS A 388 2.78 15.51 37.65
CA CYS A 388 1.96 16.51 38.35
C CYS A 388 0.67 16.88 37.61
N PHE A 389 0.72 16.97 36.27
CA PHE A 389 -0.45 17.27 35.45
C PHE A 389 -1.48 16.14 35.48
N TYR A 390 -1.07 14.88 35.39
CA TYR A 390 -2.01 13.75 35.36
C TYR A 390 -2.48 13.34 36.77
N SER A 391 -1.63 13.46 37.80
CA SER A 391 -1.99 13.16 39.20
C SER A 391 -3.08 14.07 39.76
N ARG A 392 -3.36 15.22 39.13
CA ARG A 392 -4.49 16.07 39.52
C ARG A 392 -5.85 15.40 39.31
N PHE A 393 -5.95 14.46 38.36
CA PHE A 393 -7.18 13.70 38.11
C PHE A 393 -7.47 12.66 39.20
N ASP A 394 -6.46 12.27 39.98
CA ASP A 394 -6.61 11.35 41.12
C ASP A 394 -6.91 12.09 42.45
N SER A 395 -6.64 13.39 42.50
CA SER A 395 -6.62 14.17 43.75
C SER A 395 -7.61 15.35 43.79
N HIS A 396 -8.25 15.69 42.67
CA HIS A 396 -9.27 16.74 42.60
C HIS A 396 -10.55 16.22 41.96
N ASP A 397 -11.67 16.46 42.63
CA ASP A 397 -13.00 16.26 42.06
C ASP A 397 -13.34 17.44 41.15
N PHE A 398 -13.47 17.19 39.85
CA PHE A 398 -13.70 18.24 38.86
C PHE A 398 -15.17 18.53 38.61
N THR A 399 -16.11 17.93 39.37
CA THR A 399 -17.57 17.98 39.15
C THR A 399 -18.21 19.37 39.01
N ASP A 400 -17.53 20.44 39.40
CA ASP A 400 -18.03 21.82 39.29
C ASP A 400 -17.64 22.53 37.98
N THR A 401 -16.74 21.96 37.17
CA THR A 401 -16.26 22.52 35.90
C THR A 401 -17.07 22.13 34.65
N LYS A 402 -18.30 21.63 34.85
CA LYS A 402 -19.15 21.09 33.78
C LYS A 402 -19.74 22.24 32.96
N ASN A 403 -19.46 22.30 31.67
CA ASN A 403 -20.12 23.23 30.77
C ASN A 403 -21.31 22.52 30.11
N ASP A 404 -22.52 23.08 30.26
CA ASP A 404 -23.82 22.44 30.01
C ASP A 404 -24.08 21.90 28.58
N ARG A 405 -23.12 21.99 27.66
CA ARG A 405 -23.28 21.53 26.27
C ARG A 405 -22.08 20.82 25.64
N SER A 406 -20.98 20.55 26.35
CA SER A 406 -19.78 19.96 25.68
C SER A 406 -18.77 19.22 26.58
N GLY A 407 -19.19 18.56 27.66
CA GLY A 407 -18.29 17.76 28.50
C GLY A 407 -17.27 18.58 29.31
N TRP A 408 -16.31 17.90 29.94
CA TRP A 408 -15.25 18.53 30.74
C TRP A 408 -14.12 18.99 29.82
N ILE A 409 -13.86 20.30 29.76
CA ILE A 409 -12.77 20.85 28.95
C ILE A 409 -11.62 21.26 29.87
N PHE A 410 -10.51 20.52 29.81
CA PHE A 410 -9.30 20.83 30.56
C PHE A 410 -8.25 21.48 29.66
N ALA A 411 -7.83 22.69 30.02
CA ALA A 411 -6.70 23.34 29.37
C ALA A 411 -5.41 22.55 29.69
N VAL A 412 -4.66 22.20 28.64
CA VAL A 412 -3.30 21.67 28.78
C VAL A 412 -2.35 22.86 28.89
N PRO A 413 -1.51 22.94 29.95
CA PRO A 413 -0.49 23.97 30.10
C PRO A 413 0.37 24.09 28.84
N ASN A 414 0.63 25.33 28.43
CA ASN A 414 1.32 25.63 27.17
C ASN A 414 2.74 25.02 27.09
N ASN A 415 3.37 24.79 28.23
CA ASN A 415 4.68 24.15 28.32
C ASN A 415 4.63 22.64 28.00
N LEU A 416 3.48 21.97 28.14
CA LEU A 416 3.29 20.56 27.80
C LEU A 416 2.82 20.34 26.35
N LEU A 417 2.63 21.42 25.58
CA LEU A 417 2.19 21.37 24.17
C LEU A 417 3.38 21.15 23.22
N ILE A 418 3.27 20.18 22.32
CA ILE A 418 4.31 19.85 21.34
C ILE A 418 4.00 20.54 20.01
N GLY A 419 4.72 21.64 19.72
CA GLY A 419 4.52 22.47 18.52
C GLY A 419 3.46 23.58 18.71
N ASN A 420 3.29 24.46 17.71
CA ASN A 420 2.34 25.61 17.74
C ASN A 420 0.85 25.17 17.71
N LEU A 421 0.45 24.23 18.56
CA LEU A 421 -0.89 23.67 18.64
C LEU A 421 -1.52 24.11 19.97
N THR A 422 -2.49 25.03 19.92
CA THR A 422 -3.46 25.18 21.02
C THR A 422 -4.41 23.99 20.96
N THR A 423 -4.33 23.09 21.94
CA THR A 423 -5.23 21.93 22.05
C THR A 423 -5.90 21.90 23.42
N ASN A 424 -7.23 21.87 23.41
CA ASN A 424 -8.05 21.60 24.59
C ASN A 424 -8.30 20.08 24.69
N LEU A 425 -8.18 19.53 25.90
CA LEU A 425 -8.55 18.15 26.18
C LEU A 425 -10.03 18.13 26.56
N MET A 426 -10.87 17.52 25.75
CA MET A 426 -12.30 17.38 26.01
C MET A 426 -12.58 15.95 26.48
N VAL A 427 -13.19 15.77 27.65
CA VAL A 427 -13.53 14.46 28.18
C VAL A 427 -15.04 14.28 28.10
N ASP A 428 -15.48 13.31 27.28
CA ASP A 428 -16.89 12.93 27.15
C ASP A 428 -17.16 11.72 28.05
N THR A 429 -18.31 11.75 28.73
CA THR A 429 -18.75 10.71 29.68
C THR A 429 -20.14 10.16 29.35
N ASP A 430 -20.69 10.42 28.16
CA ASP A 430 -22.04 9.98 27.80
C ASP A 430 -22.20 8.47 27.53
N CYS A 431 -21.14 7.67 27.73
CA CYS A 431 -21.23 6.21 27.79
C CYS A 431 -20.75 5.72 29.16
N GLY A 432 -21.70 5.31 30.00
CA GLY A 432 -21.52 5.06 31.44
C GLY A 432 -20.54 3.98 31.91
N GLN A 433 -19.47 3.64 31.18
CA GLN A 433 -18.32 2.85 31.66
C GLN A 433 -16.97 3.23 31.02
N THR A 434 -16.87 4.30 30.22
CA THR A 434 -15.63 4.67 29.52
C THR A 434 -15.42 6.18 29.48
N THR A 435 -14.28 6.64 30.01
CA THR A 435 -13.81 8.02 29.89
C THR A 435 -13.04 8.18 28.57
N GLU A 436 -13.59 8.93 27.61
CA GLU A 436 -12.96 9.22 26.32
C GLU A 436 -12.40 10.66 26.32
N ALA A 437 -11.11 10.83 26.04
CA ALA A 437 -10.46 12.14 25.91
C ALA A 437 -10.18 12.49 24.44
N PHE A 438 -10.59 13.69 24.00
CA PHE A 438 -10.44 14.20 22.64
C PHE A 438 -9.49 15.39 22.59
N LEU A 439 -8.65 15.45 21.54
CA LEU A 439 -7.84 16.62 21.20
C LEU A 439 -8.48 17.34 20.01
N SER A 440 -8.98 18.55 20.25
CA SER A 440 -9.63 19.38 19.22
C SER A 440 -8.66 20.39 18.61
N HIS A 441 -8.64 20.49 17.27
CA HIS A 441 -7.99 21.55 16.51
C HIS A 441 -9.03 22.25 15.63
N GLY A 442 -8.97 23.59 15.56
CA GLY A 442 -9.86 24.39 14.73
C GLY A 442 -9.81 23.95 13.25
N GLY A 443 -10.83 23.22 12.82
CA GLY A 443 -11.12 22.93 11.41
C GLY A 443 -11.00 21.46 10.95
N SER A 444 -10.37 20.57 11.72
CA SER A 444 -10.31 19.14 11.38
C SER A 444 -9.80 18.31 12.58
N GLU A 445 -10.68 17.49 13.15
CA GLU A 445 -10.42 16.67 14.33
C GLU A 445 -9.34 15.60 14.05
N ILE A 446 -8.33 15.53 14.92
CA ILE A 446 -7.36 14.43 14.96
C ILE A 446 -7.65 13.63 16.24
N TYR A 447 -8.11 12.39 16.07
CA TYR A 447 -8.48 11.52 17.19
C TYR A 447 -7.23 10.90 17.85
N CYS A 448 -7.07 11.10 19.15
CA CYS A 448 -6.11 10.40 19.98
C CYS A 448 -6.87 9.73 21.13
N TYR A 449 -6.91 8.40 21.17
CA TYR A 449 -7.61 7.65 22.22
C TYR A 449 -6.70 7.50 23.45
N ILE A 450 -7.12 8.05 24.58
CA ILE A 450 -6.51 7.76 25.89
C ILE A 450 -7.58 7.05 26.73
N HIS A 451 -7.39 5.74 26.96
CA HIS A 451 -8.23 4.96 27.86
C HIS A 451 -7.85 5.29 29.30
N LEU A 452 -8.65 6.11 29.99
CA LEU A 452 -8.58 6.27 31.44
C LEU A 452 -9.57 5.28 32.06
N HIS A 453 -9.05 4.20 32.66
CA HIS A 453 -9.85 3.27 33.43
C HIS A 453 -10.09 3.88 34.82
N CYS A 454 -11.27 4.47 35.05
CA CYS A 454 -11.74 4.76 36.40
C CYS A 454 -12.12 3.43 37.07
N LEU A 455 -11.19 2.81 37.79
CA LEU A 455 -11.50 1.70 38.68
C LEU A 455 -12.22 2.24 39.91
N GLY A 456 -13.41 1.69 40.19
CA GLY A 456 -14.23 2.05 41.34
C GLY A 456 -13.55 1.71 42.67
N LEU A 457 -13.82 2.56 43.66
CA LEU A 457 -13.24 2.64 45.01
C LEU A 457 -13.32 1.39 45.91
N GLN A 458 -13.78 0.22 45.44
CA GLN A 458 -13.84 -1.01 46.25
C GLN A 458 -12.71 -2.01 45.99
N ASP A 459 -12.06 -1.99 44.82
CA ASP A 459 -11.01 -2.96 44.49
C ASP A 459 -9.59 -2.48 44.87
N PHE A 460 -9.43 -1.21 45.27
CA PHE A 460 -8.14 -0.64 45.67
C PHE A 460 -7.63 -1.17 47.03
N ALA A 461 -8.54 -1.64 47.90
CA ALA A 461 -8.17 -2.17 49.21
C ALA A 461 -7.46 -3.54 49.15
N GLN A 462 -7.65 -4.31 48.07
CA GLN A 462 -6.94 -5.61 47.90
C GLN A 462 -5.53 -5.43 47.32
N LEU A 463 -5.26 -4.34 46.59
CA LEU A 463 -3.95 -4.05 46.00
C LEU A 463 -2.94 -3.44 46.99
N LEU A 464 -3.42 -2.78 48.05
CA LEU A 464 -2.57 -2.18 49.10
C LEU A 464 -2.04 -3.19 50.14
N ASN A 465 -2.57 -4.41 50.22
CA ASN A 465 -2.10 -5.41 51.20
C ASN A 465 -0.88 -6.23 50.74
N LEU A 466 -0.31 -5.95 49.55
CA LEU A 466 0.82 -6.70 48.99
C LEU A 466 2.10 -5.86 48.82
N THR A 467 2.12 -4.60 49.26
CA THR A 467 3.27 -3.69 49.10
C THR A 467 3.98 -3.31 50.42
N GLN A 468 3.65 -3.96 51.54
CA GLN A 468 4.28 -3.68 52.84
C GLN A 468 5.68 -4.31 53.06
N HIS A 469 6.30 -4.96 52.07
CA HIS A 469 7.53 -5.74 52.31
C HIS A 469 8.73 -5.48 51.40
N VAL A 470 8.84 -4.34 50.73
CA VAL A 470 10.09 -4.04 50.00
C VAL A 470 10.41 -2.54 49.98
N ILE A 471 10.80 -1.94 51.12
CA ILE A 471 11.81 -0.87 51.21
C ILE A 471 12.47 -0.96 52.61
N PRO A 472 13.81 -1.07 52.73
CA PRO A 472 14.51 -0.98 54.00
C PRO A 472 14.46 0.43 54.60
N ASP A 473 14.23 0.49 55.91
CA ASP A 473 14.31 1.67 56.77
C ASP A 473 15.72 2.28 56.75
N ASP A 474 15.99 3.23 55.86
CA ASP A 474 17.17 4.09 55.99
C ASP A 474 16.96 5.46 55.32
N CYS A 475 15.93 6.18 55.76
CA CYS A 475 15.92 7.63 55.67
C CYS A 475 15.01 8.23 56.75
N ALA A 476 15.46 8.05 57.99
CA ALA A 476 14.97 8.77 59.14
C ALA A 476 15.24 10.29 59.00
N GLN A 477 14.24 11.07 59.38
CA GLN A 477 14.39 12.28 60.19
C GLN A 477 15.13 13.51 59.60
N ARG A 478 14.35 14.57 59.35
CA ARG A 478 14.50 15.92 59.97
C ARG A 478 13.26 16.76 59.62
N LYS A 479 12.29 16.80 60.55
CA LYS A 479 11.89 17.94 61.41
C LYS A 479 11.09 19.03 60.65
N ALA A 480 9.77 19.13 60.82
CA ALA A 480 8.98 19.54 62.00
C ALA A 480 8.67 21.05 61.98
N GLU A 481 7.40 21.38 61.70
CA GLU A 481 6.48 22.11 62.59
C GLU A 481 5.09 21.49 62.47
#